data_AF-A0A8K0P6P3-F1
#
_entry.id   AF-A0A8K0P6P3-F1
#
_cell.length_a   1.000
_cell.length_b   1.000
_cell.length_c   1.000
_cell.angle_alpha   90.00
_cell.angle_beta   90.00
_cell.angle_gamma   90.00
#
_symmetry.space_group_name_H-M   'P 1'
#
loop_
_entity.id
_entity.type
_entity.pdbx_description
1 polymer ?
#
loop_
_entity_poly.entity_id
_entity_poly.type
_entity_poly.pdbx_seq_one_letter_code
_entity_poly.pdbx_strand_id
1 'polypeptide(L)'
;MRCRDSNVISGCVRIHPPVKSPASNRILRWASLALVRERINHTRRQLDDVAQKLYQLHLLLASFLAPRDWEHIDVSTTAQAEIASRDVTERHHQNYDKLNSKKLESIQTEIDRTIVNLTNEDLDDATKSILAKGLNFAVTPKSIPYSEFIGGVE
;
A
#
# COMPACT_ATOMS: atom_id res chain seq x y z
N MET A 1 5.03 5.47 -2.77
CA MET A 1 5.39 4.10 -3.23
C MET A 1 4.58 3.02 -2.52
N ARG A 2 4.30 3.14 -1.22
CA ARG A 2 3.56 2.14 -0.43
C ARG A 2 2.27 1.59 -1.08
N CYS A 3 1.42 2.42 -1.68
CA CYS A 3 0.18 1.97 -2.33
C CYS A 3 0.42 1.12 -3.59
N ARG A 4 1.49 1.39 -4.35
CA ARG A 4 1.86 0.61 -5.54
C ARG A 4 2.30 -0.80 -5.13
N ASP A 5 3.16 -0.87 -4.12
CA ASP A 5 3.79 -2.13 -3.70
C ASP A 5 2.79 -3.03 -2.92
N SER A 6 1.78 -2.43 -2.28
CA SER A 6 0.68 -3.14 -1.60
C SER A 6 -0.55 -3.40 -2.49
N ASN A 7 -0.50 -3.05 -3.78
CA ASN A 7 -1.63 -3.13 -4.72
C ASN A 7 -2.93 -2.47 -4.19
N VAL A 8 -2.79 -1.41 -3.38
CA VAL A 8 -3.90 -0.65 -2.81
C VAL A 8 -4.27 0.49 -3.76
N ILE A 9 -5.52 0.48 -4.24
CA ILE A 9 -6.05 1.52 -5.10
C ILE A 9 -6.50 2.68 -4.22
N SER A 10 -5.87 3.84 -4.36
CA SER A 10 -6.29 5.06 -3.67
C SER A 10 -7.65 5.52 -4.18
N GLY A 11 -8.50 6.03 -3.28
CA GLY A 11 -9.87 6.47 -3.62
C GLY A 11 -9.94 7.48 -4.77
N CYS A 12 -8.92 8.32 -4.93
CA CYS A 12 -8.83 9.32 -6.01
C CYS A 12 -8.64 8.73 -7.42
N VAL A 13 -8.25 7.46 -7.55
CA VAL A 13 -8.03 6.78 -8.84
C VAL A 13 -8.97 5.58 -9.02
N ARG A 14 -9.84 5.33 -8.03
CA ARG A 14 -10.76 4.19 -8.05
C ARG A 14 -11.91 4.44 -9.03
N ILE A 15 -11.92 3.68 -10.11
CA ILE A 15 -13.03 3.66 -11.07
C ILE A 15 -14.08 2.67 -10.58
N HIS A 16 -15.35 3.09 -10.57
CA HIS A 16 -16.46 2.26 -10.13
C HIS A 16 -17.11 1.55 -11.34
N PRO A 17 -17.40 0.24 -11.23
CA PRO A 17 -18.02 -0.50 -12.32
C PRO A 17 -19.48 -0.08 -12.54
N PRO A 18 -19.89 0.17 -13.80
CA PRO A 18 -21.30 0.37 -14.12
C PRO A 18 -22.11 -0.93 -13.98
N VAL A 19 -21.46 -2.08 -14.17
CA VAL A 19 -22.07 -3.42 -14.03
C VAL A 19 -21.28 -4.26 -13.05
N LYS A 20 -21.96 -4.81 -12.04
CA LYS A 20 -21.38 -5.70 -11.03
C LYS A 20 -21.15 -7.11 -11.61
N SER A 21 -20.11 -7.22 -12.44
CA SER A 21 -19.62 -8.49 -13.00
C SER A 21 -18.14 -8.70 -12.62
N PRO A 22 -17.70 -9.94 -12.35
CA PRO A 22 -16.30 -10.24 -12.04
C PRO A 22 -15.34 -9.80 -13.16
N ALA A 23 -15.75 -9.90 -14.43
CA ALA A 23 -14.95 -9.45 -15.57
C ALA A 23 -14.79 -7.92 -15.61
N SER A 24 -15.90 -7.20 -15.43
CA SER A 24 -15.93 -5.73 -15.33
C SER A 24 -15.02 -5.23 -14.19
N ASN A 25 -15.13 -5.84 -13.02
CA ASN A 25 -14.27 -5.55 -11.87
C ASN A 25 -12.79 -5.76 -12.17
N ARG A 26 -12.43 -6.85 -12.85
CA ARG A 26 -11.03 -7.15 -13.21
C ARG A 26 -10.45 -6.10 -14.15
N ILE A 27 -11.20 -5.70 -15.18
CA ILE A 27 -10.77 -4.69 -16.15
C ILE A 27 -10.56 -3.33 -15.46
N LEU A 28 -11.53 -2.89 -14.66
CA LEU A 28 -11.45 -1.60 -13.98
C LEU A 28 -10.37 -1.57 -12.89
N ARG A 29 -10.17 -2.69 -12.20
CA ARG A 29 -9.05 -2.84 -11.27
C ARG A 29 -7.71 -2.66 -11.99
N TRP A 30 -7.52 -3.29 -13.15
CA TRP A 30 -6.33 -3.10 -13.98
C TRP A 30 -6.16 -1.65 -14.43
N ALA A 31 -7.22 -1.03 -14.95
CA ALA A 31 -7.20 0.37 -15.38
C ALA A 31 -6.82 1.31 -14.23
N SER A 32 -7.41 1.12 -13.05
CA SER A 32 -7.10 1.93 -11.87
C SER A 32 -5.64 1.79 -11.42
N LEU A 33 -5.08 0.57 -11.47
CA LEU A 33 -3.65 0.37 -11.16
C LEU A 33 -2.74 1.01 -12.21
N ALA A 34 -3.10 0.95 -13.49
CA ALA A 34 -2.37 1.64 -14.55
C ALA A 34 -2.36 3.16 -14.36
N LEU A 35 -3.50 3.75 -14.00
CA LEU A 35 -3.60 5.17 -13.68
C LEU A 35 -2.77 5.57 -12.46
N VAL A 36 -2.68 4.71 -11.42
CA VAL A 36 -1.78 4.96 -10.28
C VAL A 36 -0.33 5.02 -10.74
N ARG A 37 0.10 4.12 -11.64
CA ARG A 37 1.46 4.12 -12.19
C ARG A 37 1.72 5.38 -13.03
N GLU A 38 0.79 5.75 -13.90
CA GLU A 38 0.90 6.97 -14.70
C GLU A 38 0.95 8.23 -13.83
N ARG A 39 0.15 8.28 -12.76
CA ARG A 39 0.20 9.39 -11.82
C ARG A 39 1.56 9.52 -11.15
N ILE A 40 2.17 8.39 -10.72
CA ILE A 40 3.52 8.38 -10.16
C ILE A 40 4.54 8.91 -11.18
N ASN A 41 4.45 8.43 -12.43
CA ASN A 41 5.35 8.87 -13.50
C ASN A 41 5.19 10.35 -13.82
N HIS A 42 3.96 10.84 -13.89
CA HIS A 42 3.66 12.24 -14.12
C HIS A 42 4.23 13.13 -13.02
N THR A 43 4.03 12.76 -11.75
CA THR A 43 4.58 13.50 -10.61
C THR A 43 6.12 13.51 -10.61
N ARG A 44 6.77 12.42 -11.03
CA ARG A 44 8.23 12.39 -11.20
C ARG A 44 8.70 13.38 -12.26
N ARG A 45 8.05 13.39 -13.43
CA ARG A 45 8.37 14.37 -14.49
C ARG A 45 8.17 15.81 -14.03
N GLN A 46 7.11 16.08 -13.27
CA GLN A 46 6.88 17.40 -12.69
C GLN A 46 7.97 17.78 -11.69
N LEU A 47 8.43 16.82 -10.87
CA LEU A 47 9.53 17.05 -9.93
C LEU A 47 10.82 17.40 -10.67
N ASP A 48 11.14 16.68 -11.75
CA ASP A 48 12.33 16.92 -12.56
C ASP A 48 12.27 18.32 -13.22
N ASP A 49 11.13 18.72 -13.77
CA ASP A 49 10.92 20.05 -14.35
C ASP A 49 11.07 21.17 -13.30
N VAL A 50 10.51 20.99 -12.11
CA VAL A 50 10.67 21.93 -11.00
C VAL A 50 12.13 22.00 -10.54
N ALA A 51 12.82 20.86 -10.45
CA ALA A 51 14.23 20.82 -10.08
C ALA A 51 15.11 21.56 -11.10
N GLN A 52 14.83 21.39 -12.39
CA GLN A 52 15.54 22.11 -13.45
C GLN A 52 15.32 23.62 -13.36
N LYS A 53 14.07 24.06 -13.15
CA LYS A 53 13.74 25.49 -12.96
C LYS A 53 14.41 26.07 -11.72
N LEU A 54 14.41 25.32 -10.62
CA LEU A 54 15.06 25.72 -9.37
C LEU A 54 16.57 25.87 -9.56
N TYR A 55 17.20 24.95 -10.29
CA TYR A 55 18.62 25.03 -10.62
C TYR A 55 18.96 26.26 -11.46
N GLN A 56 18.17 26.56 -12.49
CA GLN A 56 18.36 27.76 -13.31
C GLN A 56 18.22 29.04 -12.47
N LEU A 57 17.21 29.09 -11.60
CA LEU A 57 16.96 30.22 -10.72
C LEU A 57 18.09 30.38 -9.70
N HIS A 58 18.63 29.27 -9.18
CA HIS A 58 19.80 29.26 -8.30
C HIS A 58 21.03 29.86 -8.97
N LEU A 59 21.34 29.48 -10.22
CA LEU A 59 22.47 30.04 -10.96
C LEU A 59 22.33 31.56 -11.17
N LEU A 60 21.11 32.03 -11.48
CA LEU A 60 20.84 33.46 -11.64
C LEU A 60 21.04 34.22 -10.32
N LEU A 61 20.48 33.72 -9.23
CA LEU A 61 20.59 34.36 -7.92
C LEU A 61 22.02 34.35 -7.38
N ALA A 62 22.76 33.26 -7.57
CA ALA A 62 24.17 33.17 -7.18
C ALA A 62 25.06 34.17 -7.93
N SER A 63 24.69 34.55 -9.16
CA SER A 63 25.43 35.55 -9.94
C SER A 63 25.14 37.00 -9.51
N PHE A 64 24.03 37.25 -8.80
CA PHE A 64 23.54 38.59 -8.49
C PHE A 64 23.59 38.94 -6.99
N LEU A 65 23.44 37.97 -6.10
CA LEU A 65 23.41 38.18 -4.66
C LEU A 65 24.79 38.06 -4.01
N ALA A 66 25.00 38.83 -2.94
CA ALA A 66 26.12 38.62 -2.04
C ALA A 66 25.99 37.25 -1.34
N PRO A 67 27.09 36.53 -1.07
CA PRO A 67 27.06 35.20 -0.48
C PRO A 67 26.27 35.11 0.84
N ARG A 68 26.32 36.17 1.65
CA ARG A 68 25.65 36.23 2.95
C ARG A 68 24.12 36.30 2.84
N ASP A 69 23.61 37.04 1.86
CA ASP A 69 22.17 37.15 1.62
C ASP A 69 21.63 35.87 0.99
N TRP A 70 22.43 35.23 0.12
CA TRP A 70 22.12 33.93 -0.45
C TRP A 70 22.02 32.84 0.64
N GLU A 71 23.00 32.76 1.54
CA GLU A 71 23.00 31.79 2.65
C GLU A 71 21.75 31.94 3.53
N HIS A 72 21.35 33.17 3.84
CA HIS A 72 20.15 33.41 4.64
C HIS A 72 18.86 32.93 3.95
N ILE A 73 18.75 33.16 2.64
CA ILE A 73 17.60 32.68 1.85
C ILE A 73 17.58 31.16 1.78
N ASP A 74 18.74 30.53 1.57
CA ASP A 74 18.86 29.07 1.48
C ASP A 74 18.49 28.39 2.80
N VAL A 75 19.02 28.87 3.93
CA VAL A 75 18.68 28.35 5.27
C VAL A 75 17.19 28.50 5.59
N SER A 76 16.60 29.66 5.27
CA SER A 76 15.16 29.88 5.51
C SER A 76 14.29 28.97 4.62
N THR A 77 14.66 28.82 3.35
CA THR A 77 13.90 28.02 2.39
C THR A 77 13.98 26.53 2.71
N THR A 78 15.18 26.04 3.04
CA THR A 78 15.41 24.64 3.45
C THR A 78 14.65 24.29 4.73
N ALA A 79 14.71 25.14 5.76
CA ALA A 79 13.95 24.94 6.99
C ALA A 79 12.44 24.87 6.72
N GLN A 80 11.91 25.77 5.89
CA GLN A 80 10.49 25.74 5.52
C GLN A 80 10.12 24.50 4.70
N ALA A 81 11.00 24.07 3.79
CA ALA A 81 10.81 22.87 3.00
C ALA A 81 10.81 21.60 3.87
N GLU A 82 11.65 21.53 4.89
CA GLU A 82 11.68 20.43 5.86
C GLU A 82 10.36 20.33 6.65
N ILE A 83 9.85 21.46 7.14
CA ILE A 83 8.57 21.51 7.86
C ILE A 83 7.44 21.02 6.96
N ALA A 84 7.34 21.57 5.75
CA ALA A 84 6.30 21.18 4.79
C ALA A 84 6.41 19.70 4.38
N SER A 85 7.63 19.20 4.18
CA SER A 85 7.91 17.80 3.86
C SER A 85 7.44 16.88 4.98
N ARG A 86 7.73 17.23 6.24
CA ARG A 86 7.30 16.46 7.42
C ARG A 86 5.77 16.39 7.51
N ASP A 87 5.09 17.53 7.40
CA ASP A 87 3.62 17.59 7.50
C ASP A 87 2.94 16.78 6.39
N VAL A 88 3.45 16.88 5.15
CA VAL A 88 2.93 16.13 4.02
C VAL A 88 3.18 14.63 4.19
N THR A 89 4.36 14.25 4.66
CA THR A 89 4.73 12.86 4.93
C THR A 89 3.82 12.24 5.98
N GLU A 90 3.59 12.95 7.10
CA GLU A 90 2.70 12.48 8.16
C GLU A 90 1.25 12.30 7.66
N ARG A 91 0.72 13.26 6.90
CA ARG A 91 -0.60 13.13 6.28
C ARG A 91 -0.68 11.92 5.34
N HIS A 92 0.37 11.65 4.56
CA HIS A 92 0.42 10.47 3.71
C HIS A 92 0.45 9.16 4.49
N HIS A 93 1.16 9.11 5.61
CA HIS A 93 1.12 7.96 6.52
C HIS A 93 -0.28 7.73 7.08
N GLN A 94 -0.89 8.76 7.67
CA GLN A 94 -2.24 8.66 8.23
C GLN A 94 -3.27 8.22 7.16
N ASN A 95 -3.16 8.73 5.93
CA ASN A 95 -4.05 8.33 4.85
C ASN A 95 -3.83 6.87 4.42
N TYR A 96 -2.59 6.40 4.40
CA TYR A 96 -2.27 5.00 4.10
C TYR A 96 -2.81 4.06 5.19
N ASP A 97 -2.63 4.42 6.45
CA ASP A 97 -3.08 3.60 7.58
C ASP A 97 -4.61 3.50 7.60
N LYS A 98 -5.32 4.60 7.34
CA LYS A 98 -6.79 4.60 7.15
C LYS A 98 -7.28 3.72 6.00
N LEU A 99 -6.49 3.58 4.93
CA LEU A 99 -6.83 2.70 3.81
C LEU A 99 -6.64 1.22 4.19
N ASN A 100 -5.60 0.92 4.97
CA ASN A 100 -5.33 -0.43 5.44
C ASN A 100 -6.29 -0.88 6.54
N SER A 101 -6.68 0.00 7.48
CA SER A 101 -7.64 -0.33 8.54
C SER A 101 -8.99 -0.73 7.94
N LYS A 102 -9.48 0.03 6.95
CA LYS A 102 -10.72 -0.31 6.21
C LYS A 102 -10.65 -1.66 5.50
N LYS A 103 -9.48 -2.04 5.00
CA LYS A 103 -9.28 -3.36 4.39
C LYS A 103 -9.32 -4.47 5.44
N LEU A 104 -8.73 -4.25 6.62
CA LEU A 104 -8.78 -5.20 7.74
C LEU A 104 -10.21 -5.40 8.25
N GLU A 105 -10.95 -4.30 8.44
CA GLU A 105 -12.37 -4.34 8.84
C GLU A 105 -13.25 -5.10 7.83
N SER A 106 -13.00 -4.93 6.51
CA SER A 106 -13.75 -5.67 5.49
C SER A 106 -13.45 -7.17 5.53
N ILE A 107 -12.20 -7.55 5.82
CA ILE A 107 -11.81 -8.97 5.94
C ILE A 107 -12.45 -9.57 7.19
N GLN A 108 -12.43 -8.87 8.33
CA GLN A 108 -13.03 -9.35 9.57
C GLN A 108 -14.54 -9.58 9.42
N THR A 109 -15.24 -8.63 8.81
CA THR A 109 -16.69 -8.77 8.54
C THR A 109 -17.02 -9.89 7.55
N GLU A 110 -16.11 -10.24 6.63
CA GLU A 110 -16.26 -11.44 5.78
C GLU A 110 -16.05 -12.73 6.59
N ILE A 111 -15.04 -12.79 7.47
CA ILE A 111 -14.76 -13.93 8.35
C ILE A 111 -15.97 -14.24 9.23
N ASP A 112 -16.54 -13.22 9.90
CA ASP A 112 -17.68 -13.35 10.80
C ASP A 112 -18.96 -13.80 10.08
N ARG A 113 -19.11 -13.47 8.80
CA ARG A 113 -20.21 -13.96 7.96
C ARG A 113 -20.00 -15.39 7.47
N THR A 114 -18.75 -15.81 7.29
CA THR A 114 -18.39 -17.10 6.71
C THR A 114 -18.37 -18.21 7.75
N ILE A 115 -18.04 -17.87 9.01
CA ILE A 115 -17.87 -18.84 10.10
C ILE A 115 -19.03 -18.70 11.07
N VAL A 116 -19.79 -19.78 11.24
CA VAL A 116 -20.78 -19.90 12.31
C VAL A 116 -20.22 -20.88 13.32
N ASN A 117 -19.94 -20.41 14.53
CA ASN A 117 -19.52 -21.29 15.61
C ASN A 117 -20.75 -22.04 16.15
N LEU A 118 -20.75 -23.36 15.98
CA LEU A 118 -21.81 -24.23 16.48
C LEU A 118 -21.45 -24.88 17.82
N THR A 119 -20.20 -24.72 18.29
CA THR A 119 -19.75 -25.20 19.59
C THR A 119 -19.83 -24.09 20.64
N ASN A 120 -19.90 -24.48 21.91
CA ASN A 120 -19.91 -23.55 23.05
C ASN A 120 -18.49 -23.12 23.47
N GLU A 121 -17.48 -23.39 22.64
CA GLU A 121 -16.07 -23.07 22.89
C GLU A 121 -15.64 -21.87 22.04
N ASP A 122 -14.84 -20.99 22.62
CA ASP A 122 -14.31 -19.83 21.90
C ASP A 122 -13.26 -20.25 20.86
N LEU A 123 -13.45 -19.79 19.62
CA LEU A 123 -12.50 -20.00 18.54
C LEU A 123 -11.42 -18.91 18.58
N ASP A 124 -10.16 -19.32 18.61
CA ASP A 124 -9.00 -18.43 18.44
C ASP A 124 -8.99 -17.78 17.04
N ASP A 125 -8.38 -16.60 16.93
CA ASP A 125 -8.33 -15.82 15.68
C ASP A 125 -7.55 -16.55 14.58
N ALA A 126 -6.54 -17.34 14.95
CA ALA A 126 -5.83 -18.19 13.98
C ALA A 126 -6.76 -19.26 13.39
N THR A 127 -7.56 -19.91 14.24
CA THR A 127 -8.52 -20.93 13.84
C THR A 127 -9.63 -20.33 12.97
N LYS A 128 -10.15 -19.16 13.33
CA LYS A 128 -11.09 -18.40 12.50
C LYS A 128 -10.49 -18.09 11.13
N SER A 129 -9.25 -17.60 11.07
CA SER A 129 -8.60 -17.28 9.79
C SER A 129 -8.44 -18.50 8.88
N ILE A 130 -8.19 -19.68 9.45
CA ILE A 130 -8.10 -20.95 8.70
C ILE A 130 -9.48 -21.36 8.20
N LEU A 131 -10.49 -21.36 9.07
CA LEU A 131 -11.86 -21.76 8.72
C LEU A 131 -12.46 -20.85 7.65
N ALA A 132 -12.16 -19.55 7.68
CA ALA A 132 -12.60 -18.58 6.67
C ALA A 132 -12.08 -18.89 5.25
N LYS A 133 -11.00 -19.66 5.11
CA LYS A 133 -10.46 -20.05 3.80
C LYS A 133 -11.29 -21.15 3.13
N GLY A 134 -12.24 -21.75 3.84
CA GLY A 134 -13.19 -22.75 3.35
C GLY A 134 -12.60 -24.16 3.23
N LEU A 135 -13.46 -25.14 2.94
CA LEU A 135 -13.11 -26.57 2.88
C LEU A 135 -11.99 -26.94 1.89
N ASN A 136 -11.65 -26.05 0.95
CA ASN A 136 -10.57 -26.27 -0.03
C ASN A 136 -9.19 -25.85 0.49
N PHE A 137 -9.07 -25.43 1.75
CA PHE A 137 -7.79 -25.09 2.37
C PHE A 137 -7.16 -26.34 3.03
N ALA A 138 -6.32 -27.05 2.29
CA ALA A 138 -5.50 -28.13 2.84
C ALA A 138 -4.12 -27.58 3.26
N VAL A 139 -3.79 -27.67 4.55
CA VAL A 139 -2.43 -27.38 5.03
C VAL A 139 -1.55 -28.54 4.62
N THR A 140 -0.83 -28.40 3.51
CA THR A 140 0.14 -29.41 3.09
C THR A 140 1.32 -29.41 4.06
N PRO A 141 1.62 -30.54 4.74
CA PRO A 141 2.76 -30.61 5.64
C PRO A 141 4.07 -30.44 4.85
N LYS A 142 5.02 -29.67 5.41
CA LYS A 142 6.32 -29.40 4.76
C LYS A 142 7.25 -30.62 4.69
N SER A 143 7.00 -31.63 5.52
CA SER A 143 7.73 -32.89 5.53
C SER A 143 6.74 -34.04 5.61
N ILE A 144 6.95 -35.06 4.78
CA ILE A 144 6.16 -36.28 4.79
C ILE A 144 6.53 -37.04 6.08
N PRO A 145 5.57 -37.39 6.96
CA PRO A 145 5.87 -38.21 8.12
C PRO A 145 6.24 -39.62 7.64
N TYR A 146 7.47 -40.05 7.88
CA TYR A 146 7.87 -41.43 7.64
C TYR A 146 7.25 -42.30 8.73
N SER A 147 6.36 -43.21 8.35
CA SER A 147 5.97 -44.34 9.20
C SER A 147 7.04 -45.42 9.08
N GLU A 148 7.75 -45.71 10.17
CA GLU A 148 8.60 -46.89 10.27
C GLU A 148 7.72 -48.14 10.17
N PHE A 149 7.68 -48.77 9.00
CA PHE A 149 7.10 -50.09 8.85
C PHE A 149 8.09 -51.11 9.40
N ILE A 150 7.87 -51.57 10.63
CA ILE A 150 8.53 -52.75 11.18
C ILE A 150 7.86 -53.96 10.53
N GLY A 151 8.44 -54.45 9.44
CA GLY A 151 8.09 -55.75 8.87
C GLY A 151 8.58 -56.84 9.80
N GLY A 152 7.65 -57.54 10.46
CA GLY A 152 7.96 -58.81 11.11
C GLY A 152 8.40 -59.80 10.05
N VAL A 153 9.64 -60.27 10.15
CA VAL A 153 10.14 -61.39 9.36
C VAL A 153 9.74 -62.67 10.10
N GLU A 154 8.86 -63.47 9.49
CA GLU A 154 8.63 -64.88 9.86
C GLU A 154 9.79 -65.77 9.38
#